data_AF-A0A920UWM6-F1
#
_entry.id   AF-A0A920UWM6-F1
#
_cell.length_a   1.000
_cell.length_b   1.000
_cell.length_c   1.000
_cell.angle_alpha   90.00
_cell.angle_beta   90.00
_cell.angle_gamma   90.00
#
_symmetry.space_group_name_H-M   'P 1'
#
loop_
_entity.id
_entity.type
_entity.pdbx_description
1 polymer ?
#
loop_
_entity_poly.entity_id
_entity_poly.type
_entity_poly.pdbx_seq_one_letter_code
_entity_poly.pdbx_strand_id
1 'polypeptide(L)'
;MPHNLAEVQDLDYWLRYISSVHPRDIELGLDRIRLVANNLGIEKLAPQVVVVAGTNGKGSCVISMEEILLAADYKTASYTSPHIHRYAERIKLNGSEVNAETLCAAFEKVELCREGVS
;
A
#
# COMPACT_ATOMS: atom_id res chain seq x y z
N MET A 1 -16.36 16.61 10.78
CA MET A 1 -16.87 15.22 10.88
C MET A 1 -18.32 15.20 10.43
N PRO A 2 -18.63 14.42 9.39
CA PRO A 2 -19.74 13.48 9.57
C PRO A 2 -19.39 12.15 8.90
N HIS A 3 -18.92 11.17 9.67
CA HIS A 3 -18.99 9.79 9.24
C HIS A 3 -20.00 9.07 10.13
N ASN A 4 -21.10 8.70 9.51
CA ASN A 4 -22.14 7.87 10.09
C ASN A 4 -21.51 6.51 10.40
N LEU A 5 -21.34 6.17 11.68
CA LEU A 5 -20.69 4.96 12.19
C LEU A 5 -21.47 3.65 11.88
N ALA A 6 -22.38 3.69 10.90
CA ALA A 6 -23.31 2.62 10.56
C ALA A 6 -23.09 2.00 9.16
N GLU A 7 -22.19 2.54 8.34
CA GLU A 7 -21.85 1.96 7.03
C GLU A 7 -20.69 0.97 7.17
N VAL A 8 -20.85 -0.23 6.61
CA VAL A 8 -19.76 -1.20 6.46
C VAL A 8 -18.71 -0.59 5.53
N GLN A 9 -17.49 -0.40 6.03
CA GLN A 9 -16.39 0.14 5.25
C GLN A 9 -15.71 -0.97 4.44
N ASP A 10 -16.36 -1.36 3.35
CA ASP A 10 -15.79 -2.31 2.39
C ASP A 10 -14.66 -1.69 1.56
N LEU A 11 -14.05 -2.50 0.70
CA LEU A 11 -12.91 -2.06 -0.11
C LEU A 11 -13.30 -0.92 -1.05
N ASP A 12 -14.49 -0.97 -1.64
CA ASP A 12 -14.98 0.05 -2.57
C ASP A 12 -15.17 1.41 -1.87
N TYR A 13 -15.69 1.40 -0.64
CA TYR A 13 -15.76 2.59 0.20
C TYR A 13 -14.38 3.21 0.40
N TRP A 14 -13.41 2.41 0.86
CA TRP A 14 -12.04 2.90 1.12
C TRP A 14 -11.37 3.46 -0.12
N LEU A 15 -11.50 2.78 -1.26
CA LEU A 15 -10.92 3.24 -2.52
C LEU A 15 -11.52 4.56 -2.99
N ARG A 16 -12.84 4.76 -2.83
CA ARG A 16 -13.50 6.05 -3.12
C ARG A 16 -13.03 7.14 -2.18
N TYR A 17 -12.96 6.85 -0.88
CA TYR A 17 -12.50 7.78 0.14
C TYR A 17 -11.07 8.26 -0.15
N ILE A 18 -10.11 7.35 -0.27
CA ILE A 18 -8.69 7.68 -0.51
C ILE A 18 -8.53 8.49 -1.81
N SER A 19 -9.26 8.12 -2.86
CA SER A 19 -9.24 8.86 -4.14
C SER A 19 -9.76 10.30 -3.99
N SER A 20 -10.70 10.55 -3.06
CA SER A 20 -11.25 11.89 -2.81
C SER A 20 -10.32 12.78 -1.97
N VAL A 21 -9.46 12.17 -1.16
CA VAL A 21 -8.56 12.87 -0.23
C VAL A 21 -7.26 13.33 -0.91
N HIS A 22 -6.94 12.80 -2.09
CA HIS A 22 -5.76 13.22 -2.83
C HIS A 22 -5.82 14.72 -3.20
N PRO A 23 -4.84 15.54 -2.80
CA PRO A 23 -4.74 16.93 -3.24
C PRO A 23 -4.68 16.98 -4.78
N ARG A 24 -5.36 17.96 -5.38
CA ARG A 24 -5.38 18.15 -6.84
C ARG A 24 -4.01 18.51 -7.42
N ASP A 25 -3.07 18.94 -6.57
CA ASP A 25 -1.72 19.33 -6.94
C ASP A 25 -0.70 18.30 -6.43
N ILE A 26 0.31 17.98 -7.26
CA ILE A 26 1.45 17.15 -6.86
C ILE A 26 2.28 17.96 -5.87
N GLU A 27 2.03 17.75 -4.59
CA GLU A 27 2.87 18.28 -3.53
C GLU A 27 4.11 17.39 -3.38
N LEU A 28 5.22 17.85 -3.97
CA LEU A 28 6.50 17.17 -3.87
C LEU A 28 7.01 17.31 -2.43
N GLY A 29 7.09 16.19 -1.71
CA GLY A 29 7.61 16.13 -0.35
C GLY A 29 7.34 14.77 0.29
N LEU A 30 8.18 14.37 1.24
CA LEU A 30 8.03 13.09 1.96
C LEU A 30 7.68 13.28 3.43
N ASP A 31 7.54 14.52 3.91
CA ASP A 31 7.47 14.79 5.35
C ASP A 31 6.16 14.30 5.98
N ARG A 32 5.02 14.55 5.33
CA ARG A 32 3.72 14.04 5.79
C ARG A 32 3.68 12.52 5.84
N ILE A 33 4.13 11.85 4.77
CA ILE A 33 4.10 10.38 4.73
C ILE A 33 5.12 9.76 5.68
N ARG A 34 6.27 10.40 5.92
CA ARG A 34 7.23 10.00 6.95
C ARG A 34 6.62 10.08 8.34
N LEU A 35 5.90 11.16 8.67
CA LEU A 35 5.25 11.28 9.98
C LEU A 35 4.22 10.17 10.21
N VAL A 36 3.40 9.87 9.21
CA VAL A 36 2.43 8.76 9.29
C VAL A 36 3.14 7.41 9.42
N ALA A 37 4.22 7.16 8.66
CA ALA A 37 5.00 5.93 8.77
C ALA A 37 5.65 5.76 10.16
N ASN A 38 6.10 6.86 10.77
CA ASN A 38 6.66 6.87 12.12
C ASN A 38 5.60 6.54 13.16
N ASN A 39 4.42 7.16 13.05
CA ASN A 39 3.29 6.90 13.94
C ASN A 39 2.83 5.43 13.86
N LEU A 40 2.90 4.83 12.67
CA LEU A 40 2.60 3.42 12.43
C LEU A 40 3.73 2.47 12.88
N GLY A 41 4.93 2.98 13.15
CA GLY A 41 6.10 2.16 13.49
C GLY A 41 6.60 1.29 12.33
N ILE A 42 6.41 1.71 11.08
CA ILE A 42 6.71 0.92 9.87
C ILE A 42 7.95 1.41 9.10
N GLU A 43 8.83 2.19 9.73
CA GLU A 43 10.07 2.67 9.09
C GLU A 43 10.96 1.52 8.61
N LYS A 44 10.85 0.34 9.25
CA LYS A 44 11.55 -0.88 8.83
C LYS A 44 10.55 -2.01 8.55
N LEU A 45 10.19 -2.16 7.28
CA LEU A 45 9.22 -3.17 6.83
C LEU A 45 9.78 -4.60 6.84
N ALA A 46 11.05 -4.77 6.49
CA ALA A 46 11.71 -6.06 6.35
C ALA A 46 13.23 -5.93 6.62
N PRO A 47 13.95 -7.05 6.83
CA PRO A 47 15.41 -7.03 6.93
C PRO A 47 16.10 -6.49 5.67
N GLN A 48 15.48 -6.71 4.50
CA GLN A 48 15.96 -6.23 3.21
C GLN A 48 14.80 -5.67 2.39
N VAL A 49 15.01 -4.48 1.80
CA VAL A 49 14.04 -3.80 0.95
C VAL A 49 14.73 -3.40 -0.33
N VAL A 50 14.12 -3.71 -1.47
CA VAL A 50 14.62 -3.35 -2.81
C VAL A 50 13.62 -2.39 -3.45
N VAL A 51 14.10 -1.21 -3.86
CA VAL A 51 13.30 -0.20 -4.56
C VAL A 51 13.66 -0.22 -6.04
N VAL A 52 12.69 -0.55 -6.89
CA VAL A 52 12.87 -0.62 -8.34
C VAL A 52 12.32 0.64 -9.01
N ALA A 53 13.21 1.53 -9.43
CA ALA A 53 12.88 2.76 -10.16
C ALA A 53 13.23 2.64 -11.66
N GLY A 54 12.55 3.42 -12.50
CA GLY A 54 12.80 3.46 -13.95
C GLY A 54 11.54 3.73 -14.78
N THR A 55 11.70 3.98 -16.08
CA THR A 55 10.57 4.27 -16.96
C THR A 55 9.76 3.00 -17.27
N ASN A 56 10.44 1.93 -17.68
CA ASN A 56 9.83 0.67 -18.12
C ASN A 56 10.39 -0.53 -17.34
N GLY A 57 9.69 -1.66 -17.35
CA GLY A 57 10.19 -2.93 -16.82
C GLY A 57 10.22 -3.08 -15.29
N LYS A 58 9.72 -2.10 -14.52
CA LYS A 58 9.68 -2.16 -13.06
C LYS A 58 8.89 -3.36 -12.54
N GLY A 59 7.66 -3.53 -13.04
CA GLY A 59 6.77 -4.63 -12.64
C GLY A 59 7.38 -6.00 -12.97
N SER A 60 7.91 -6.18 -14.18
CA SER A 60 8.56 -7.43 -14.57
C SER A 60 9.82 -7.72 -13.75
N CYS A 61 10.59 -6.69 -13.38
CA CYS A 61 11.74 -6.85 -12.50
C CYS A 61 11.33 -7.30 -11.09
N VAL A 62 10.32 -6.65 -10.49
CA VAL A 62 9.80 -7.03 -9.16
C VAL A 62 9.28 -8.47 -9.18
N ILE A 63 8.48 -8.84 -10.18
CA ILE A 63 7.91 -10.20 -10.30
C ILE A 63 9.02 -11.23 -10.50
N SER A 64 10.01 -10.96 -11.37
CA SER A 64 11.12 -11.90 -11.59
C SER A 64 11.92 -12.13 -10.30
N MET A 65 12.16 -11.07 -9.53
CA MET A 65 12.86 -11.16 -8.25
C MET A 65 12.03 -11.92 -7.20
N GLU A 66 10.73 -11.64 -7.12
CA GLU A 66 9.79 -12.35 -6.25
C GLU A 66 9.82 -13.86 -6.51
N GLU A 67 9.67 -14.28 -7.77
CA GLU A 67 9.66 -15.69 -8.16
C GLU A 67 10.99 -16.39 -7.85
N ILE A 68 12.12 -15.75 -8.14
CA ILE A 68 13.45 -16.30 -7.82
C ILE A 68 13.61 -16.49 -6.31
N LEU A 69 13.19 -15.50 -5.50
CA LEU A 69 13.32 -15.55 -4.04
C LEU A 69 12.37 -16.59 -3.44
N LEU A 70 11.13 -16.69 -3.93
CA LEU A 70 10.19 -17.72 -3.51
C LEU A 70 10.70 -19.13 -3.83
N ALA A 71 11.26 -19.34 -5.03
CA ALA A 71 11.88 -20.60 -5.42
C ALA A 71 13.10 -20.97 -4.56
N ALA A 72 13.70 -19.98 -3.89
CA ALA A 72 14.79 -20.16 -2.94
C ALA A 72 14.31 -20.17 -1.46
N ASP A 73 13.02 -20.42 -1.22
CA ASP A 73 12.38 -20.54 0.09
C ASP A 73 12.43 -19.26 0.96
N TYR A 74 12.62 -18.09 0.35
CA TYR A 74 12.50 -16.82 1.06
C TYR A 74 11.03 -16.40 1.19
N LYS A 75 10.71 -15.74 2.30
CA LYS A 75 9.46 -15.00 2.45
C LYS A 75 9.56 -13.67 1.71
N THR A 76 8.58 -13.38 0.88
CA THR A 76 8.57 -12.18 0.03
C THR A 76 7.31 -11.36 0.26
N ALA A 77 7.43 -10.06 0.04
CA ALA A 77 6.32 -9.15 -0.12
C ALA A 77 6.63 -8.24 -1.31
N SER A 78 5.67 -8.04 -2.20
CA SER A 78 5.85 -7.20 -3.38
C SER A 78 4.76 -6.14 -3.48
N TYR A 79 5.17 -4.97 -3.98
CA TYR A 79 4.29 -3.85 -4.28
C TYR A 79 4.49 -3.39 -5.71
N THR A 80 3.40 -3.29 -6.48
CA THR A 80 3.41 -2.80 -7.87
C THR A 80 2.26 -1.84 -8.15
N SER A 81 2.40 -1.02 -9.19
CA SER A 81 1.34 -0.12 -9.66
C SER A 81 1.51 0.21 -11.15
N PRO A 82 0.43 0.54 -11.88
CA PRO A 82 -0.98 0.44 -11.47
C PRO A 82 -1.45 -1.03 -11.37
N HIS A 83 -2.74 -1.24 -11.10
CA HIS A 83 -3.43 -2.54 -11.27
C HIS A 83 -4.28 -2.51 -12.54
N ILE A 84 -4.72 -3.67 -13.03
CA ILE A 84 -5.57 -3.80 -14.22
C ILE A 84 -7.05 -3.95 -13.83
N HIS A 85 -7.38 -4.89 -12.93
CA HIS A 85 -8.78 -5.20 -12.57
C HIS A 85 -9.08 -5.01 -11.09
N ARG A 86 -8.22 -5.50 -10.20
CA ARG A 86 -8.43 -5.48 -8.74
C ARG A 86 -7.32 -4.71 -8.06
N TYR A 87 -7.67 -3.89 -7.06
CA TYR A 87 -6.67 -3.20 -6.25
C TYR A 87 -5.68 -4.15 -5.58
N ALA A 88 -6.14 -5.33 -5.18
CA ALA A 88 -5.34 -6.38 -4.56
C ALA A 88 -4.14 -6.84 -5.42
N GLU A 89 -4.19 -6.70 -6.75
CA GLU A 89 -3.07 -7.02 -7.65
C GLU A 89 -1.79 -6.26 -7.28
N ARG A 90 -1.92 -5.10 -6.62
CA ARG A 90 -0.80 -4.24 -6.23
C ARG A 90 0.05 -4.81 -5.12
N ILE A 91 -0.49 -5.69 -4.28
CA ILE A 91 0.16 -6.13 -3.04
C ILE A 91 0.10 -7.65 -2.95
N LYS A 92 1.27 -8.29 -2.92
CA LYS A 92 1.36 -9.72 -2.69
C LYS A 92 2.21 -10.04 -1.46
N LEU A 93 1.80 -11.08 -0.75
CA LEU A 93 2.57 -11.71 0.32
C LEU A 93 2.82 -13.17 -0.08
N ASN A 94 4.09 -13.56 -0.12
CA ASN A 94 4.53 -14.88 -0.56
C ASN A 94 3.89 -15.31 -1.90
N GLY A 95 3.91 -14.42 -2.89
CA GLY A 95 3.37 -14.66 -4.24
C GLY A 95 1.85 -14.59 -4.37
N SER A 96 1.11 -14.41 -3.27
CA SER A 96 -0.37 -14.37 -3.28
C SER A 96 -0.91 -12.97 -3.01
N GLU A 97 -1.92 -12.54 -3.78
CA GLU A 97 -2.66 -11.29 -3.54
C GLU A 97 -3.25 -11.28 -2.12
N VAL A 98 -3.22 -10.12 -1.47
CA VAL A 98 -3.91 -9.91 -0.19
C VAL A 98 -5.43 -9.85 -0.39
N ASN A 99 -6.20 -10.27 0.61
CA ASN A 99 -7.66 -10.18 0.55
C ASN A 99 -8.18 -8.77 0.90
N ALA A 100 -9.45 -8.52 0.60
CA ALA A 100 -10.09 -7.22 0.80
C ALA A 100 -10.12 -6.83 2.29
N GLU A 101 -10.35 -7.79 3.18
CA GLU A 101 -10.41 -7.55 4.63
C GLU A 101 -9.07 -7.04 5.16
N THR A 102 -7.96 -7.61 4.70
CA THR A 102 -6.61 -7.16 5.06
C THR A 102 -6.35 -5.76 4.55
N LEU A 103 -6.78 -5.44 3.33
CA LEU A 103 -6.64 -4.09 2.76
C LEU A 103 -7.45 -3.07 3.56
N CYS A 104 -8.73 -3.33 3.84
CA CYS A 104 -9.57 -2.44 4.63
C CYS A 104 -8.98 -2.17 6.02
N ALA A 105 -8.55 -3.22 6.72
CA ALA A 105 -7.93 -3.08 8.03
C ALA A 105 -6.60 -2.29 7.97
N ALA A 106 -5.84 -2.40 6.88
CA ALA A 106 -4.64 -1.61 6.68
C ALA A 106 -4.97 -0.13 6.43
N PHE A 107 -5.99 0.17 5.60
CA PHE A 107 -6.42 1.53 5.34
C PHE A 107 -6.94 2.24 6.59
N GLU A 108 -7.76 1.54 7.40
CA GLU A 108 -8.25 2.07 8.66
C GLU A 108 -7.11 2.45 9.60
N LYS A 109 -6.10 1.57 9.76
CA LYS A 109 -4.91 1.86 10.58
C LYS A 109 -4.14 3.08 10.07
N VAL A 110 -3.96 3.20 8.76
CA VAL A 110 -3.28 4.36 8.17
C VAL A 110 -4.07 5.65 8.44
N GLU A 111 -5.40 5.60 8.31
CA GLU A 111 -6.27 6.76 8.54
C GLU A 111 -6.23 7.22 9.99
N LEU A 112 -6.31 6.30 10.96
CA LEU A 112 -6.20 6.62 12.39
C LEU A 112 -4.87 7.30 12.74
N CYS A 113 -3.77 6.92 12.08
CA CYS A 113 -2.46 7.56 12.28
C CYS A 113 -2.28 8.86 11.49
N ARG A 114 -3.14 9.11 10.49
CA ARG A 114 -3.18 10.33 9.70
C ARG A 114 -3.94 11.45 10.41
N GLU A 115 -4.92 11.14 11.26
CA GLU A 115 -5.64 12.12 12.07
C GLU A 115 -4.67 12.97 12.92
N GLY A 116 -4.38 14.20 12.47
CA GLY A 116 -3.42 15.11 13.10
C GLY A 116 -2.18 15.47 12.26
N VAL A 117 -2.01 14.85 11.09
CA VAL A 117 -0.97 15.20 10.12
C VAL A 117 -1.57 16.12 9.04
N SER A 118 -1.30 17.42 9.16
CA SER A 118 -1.67 18.45 8.17
C SER A 118 -0.66 18.53 7.03
#